data_AF-I0IPE2-F1
#
_entry.id   AF-I0IPE2-F1
#
_cell.length_a   1.000
_cell.length_b   1.000
_cell.length_c   1.000
_cell.angle_alpha   90.00
_cell.angle_beta   90.00
_cell.angle_gamma   90.00
#
_symmetry.space_group_name_H-M   'P 1'
#
loop_
_entity.id
_entity.type
_entity.pdbx_description
1 polymer ?
#
loop_
_entity_poly.entity_id
_entity_poly.type
_entity_poly.pdbx_seq_one_letter_code
_entity_poly.pdbx_strand_id
1 'polypeptide(L)'
;MNGMFDPDSLSRIPLLEIRREALSYIRGRRLETGGFCYFKSMGSGAPSVLDTHAAALAFRLLDPGGRQNLRSDSRTHSWLMERLLLELSGEDITGVWHLCSSLRLMGDFLSEELRLRVIAFLEKTAKHFFREGILPDGPLGKTGTSGSQSSLIAWNRLADLARWNGDRPFLPVSDDPIGSTLIERFYEWEMDISGWYPGRIFGSSDLSPFVHAVFGYVLSEGSTATDMAVIASGVMRDVKERKGCSFSKEILEWVMDSRSVSGGFGRIPGAIPDLLSTAQAILILELLTGEGFCFDQLLPQGLWWSLQEK
;
A
#
# COMPACT_ATOMS: atom_id res chain seq x y z
N MET A 1 -13.20 26.87 -13.92
CA MET A 1 -13.18 26.28 -15.28
C MET A 1 -12.61 24.89 -15.13
N ASN A 2 -13.40 23.84 -15.29
CA ASN A 2 -12.87 22.47 -15.29
C ASN A 2 -12.17 22.29 -16.63
N GLY A 3 -10.84 22.36 -16.63
CA GLY A 3 -10.04 22.02 -17.80
C GLY A 3 -10.31 20.56 -18.13
N MET A 4 -11.16 20.33 -19.13
CA MET A 4 -11.42 18.99 -19.61
C MET A 4 -10.13 18.48 -20.22
N PHE A 5 -9.56 17.47 -19.57
CA PHE A 5 -8.28 16.87 -19.90
C PHE A 5 -8.22 16.47 -21.39
N ASP A 6 -7.14 16.83 -22.09
CA ASP A 6 -6.90 16.46 -23.49
C ASP A 6 -6.47 14.98 -23.56
N PRO A 7 -7.35 14.07 -24.03
CA PRO A 7 -7.04 12.64 -24.09
C PRO A 7 -5.82 12.34 -24.98
N ASP A 8 -5.53 13.20 -25.95
CA ASP A 8 -4.46 12.98 -26.91
C ASP A 8 -3.07 13.11 -26.27
N SER A 9 -2.96 13.82 -25.13
CA SER A 9 -1.70 13.95 -24.40
C SER A 9 -1.24 12.64 -23.74
N LEU A 10 -2.17 11.75 -23.35
CA LEU A 10 -1.86 10.44 -22.74
C LEU A 10 -1.43 9.40 -23.76
N SER A 11 -1.93 9.51 -24.99
CA SER A 11 -1.66 8.56 -26.08
C SER A 11 -0.16 8.44 -26.43
N ARG A 12 0.68 9.36 -25.92
CA ARG A 12 2.13 9.39 -26.14
C ARG A 12 2.94 8.66 -25.10
N ILE A 13 2.38 8.29 -23.95
CA ILE A 13 3.13 7.57 -22.93
C ILE A 13 3.27 6.11 -23.37
N PRO A 14 4.48 5.57 -23.57
CA PRO A 14 4.68 4.21 -24.04
C PRO A 14 4.45 3.22 -22.88
N LEU A 15 3.21 3.11 -22.38
CA LEU A 15 2.87 2.34 -21.18
C LEU A 15 3.31 0.88 -21.27
N LEU A 16 3.17 0.24 -22.43
CA LEU A 16 3.62 -1.15 -22.63
C LEU A 16 5.14 -1.30 -22.43
N GLU A 17 5.93 -0.32 -22.85
CA GLU A 17 7.37 -0.30 -22.66
C GLU A 17 7.72 -0.04 -21.18
N ILE A 18 7.08 0.96 -20.56
CA ILE A 18 7.25 1.28 -19.14
C ILE A 18 6.94 0.05 -18.27
N ARG A 19 5.80 -0.62 -18.52
CA ARG A 19 5.41 -1.83 -17.80
C ARG A 19 6.47 -2.93 -17.93
N ARG A 20 7.00 -3.14 -19.14
CA ARG A 20 8.03 -4.16 -19.40
C ARG A 20 9.33 -3.87 -18.67
N GLU A 21 9.77 -2.62 -18.68
CA GLU A 21 10.99 -2.20 -18.00
C GLU A 21 10.84 -2.25 -16.48
N ALA A 22 9.74 -1.75 -15.93
CA ALA A 22 9.46 -1.81 -14.51
C ALA A 22 9.41 -3.28 -14.03
N LEU A 23 8.79 -4.16 -14.81
CA LEU A 23 8.77 -5.59 -14.52
C LEU A 23 10.17 -6.21 -14.52
N SER A 24 11.00 -5.84 -15.50
CA SER A 24 12.41 -6.26 -15.56
C SER A 24 13.18 -5.80 -14.33
N TYR A 25 13.01 -4.52 -13.95
CA TYR A 25 13.60 -3.94 -12.75
C TYR A 25 13.21 -4.73 -11.50
N ILE A 26 11.90 -4.95 -11.27
CA ILE A 26 11.37 -5.65 -10.08
C ILE A 26 11.92 -7.07 -10.01
N ARG A 27 11.89 -7.83 -11.12
CA ARG A 27 12.47 -9.18 -11.20
C ARG A 27 13.95 -9.18 -10.86
N GLY A 28 14.68 -8.15 -11.30
CA GLY A 28 16.09 -7.94 -10.98
C GLY A 28 16.38 -7.85 -9.47
N ARG A 29 15.40 -7.40 -8.65
CA ARG A 29 15.52 -7.22 -7.20
C ARG A 29 15.23 -8.45 -6.34
N ARG A 30 14.74 -9.54 -6.94
CA ARG A 30 14.46 -10.79 -6.20
C ARG A 30 15.77 -11.48 -5.77
N LEU A 31 15.89 -11.87 -4.51
CA LEU A 31 17.02 -12.64 -3.98
C LEU A 31 16.82 -14.15 -4.21
N GLU A 32 17.87 -14.94 -3.98
CA GLU A 32 17.80 -16.41 -4.10
C GLU A 32 16.83 -17.04 -3.12
N THR A 33 16.67 -16.43 -1.94
CA THR A 33 15.72 -16.81 -0.89
C THR A 33 14.26 -16.64 -1.29
N GLY A 34 13.97 -15.91 -2.37
CA GLY A 34 12.62 -15.58 -2.82
C GLY A 34 12.09 -14.23 -2.34
N GLY A 35 12.65 -13.67 -1.26
CA GLY A 35 12.37 -12.29 -0.84
C GLY A 35 12.99 -11.25 -1.78
N PHE A 36 12.56 -10.00 -1.67
CA PHE A 36 13.08 -8.90 -2.48
C PHE A 36 13.95 -7.96 -1.64
N CYS A 37 14.91 -7.34 -2.31
CA CYS A 37 15.77 -6.33 -1.71
C CYS A 37 16.10 -5.26 -2.74
N TYR A 38 15.75 -4.01 -2.42
CA TYR A 38 16.11 -2.87 -3.25
C TYR A 38 17.63 -2.73 -3.41
N PHE A 39 18.41 -2.94 -2.35
CA PHE A 39 19.88 -2.78 -2.37
C PHE A 39 20.64 -3.86 -3.15
N LYS A 40 19.98 -4.92 -3.66
CA LYS A 40 20.63 -6.05 -4.32
C LYS A 40 21.64 -5.65 -5.41
N SER A 41 21.37 -4.61 -6.20
CA SER A 41 22.30 -4.16 -7.26
C SER A 41 23.61 -3.57 -6.72
N MET A 42 23.70 -3.25 -5.44
CA MET A 42 24.90 -2.74 -4.77
C MET A 42 25.77 -3.88 -4.20
N GLY A 43 25.46 -5.15 -4.52
CA GLY A 43 26.23 -6.31 -4.05
C GLY A 43 26.01 -6.68 -2.59
N SER A 44 25.05 -6.04 -1.92
CA SER A 44 24.64 -6.31 -0.54
C SER A 44 23.12 -6.31 -0.45
N GLY A 45 22.57 -7.07 0.48
CA GLY A 45 21.12 -7.06 0.71
C GLY A 45 20.63 -8.27 1.48
N ALA A 46 19.81 -8.01 2.50
CA ALA A 46 18.94 -9.00 3.10
C ALA A 46 17.52 -8.82 2.54
N PRO A 47 16.72 -9.89 2.43
CA PRO A 47 15.34 -9.74 2.01
C PRO A 47 14.57 -8.87 3.00
N SER A 48 13.77 -7.93 2.49
CA SER A 48 12.96 -7.02 3.29
C SER A 48 11.48 -7.36 3.09
N VAL A 49 10.73 -7.37 4.20
CA VAL A 49 9.26 -7.56 4.17
C VAL A 49 8.61 -6.46 3.34
N LEU A 50 9.05 -5.21 3.52
CA LEU A 50 8.52 -4.05 2.81
C LEU A 50 8.78 -4.13 1.31
N ASP A 51 10.02 -4.45 0.94
CA ASP A 51 10.43 -4.59 -0.47
C ASP A 51 9.69 -5.73 -1.16
N THR A 52 9.49 -6.85 -0.44
CA THR A 52 8.75 -8.00 -0.94
C THR A 52 7.27 -7.65 -1.14
N HIS A 53 6.69 -6.89 -0.23
CA HIS A 53 5.33 -6.39 -0.37
C HIS A 53 5.18 -5.43 -1.55
N ALA A 54 6.07 -4.45 -1.68
CA ALA A 54 6.09 -3.52 -2.80
C ALA A 54 6.23 -4.25 -4.15
N ALA A 55 7.10 -5.26 -4.21
CA ALA A 55 7.23 -6.10 -5.40
C ALA A 55 5.93 -6.86 -5.70
N ALA A 56 5.30 -7.50 -4.71
CA ALA A 56 4.03 -8.21 -4.89
C ALA A 56 2.92 -7.28 -5.40
N LEU A 57 2.83 -6.06 -4.86
CA LEU A 57 1.91 -5.03 -5.33
C LEU A 57 2.20 -4.68 -6.79
N ALA A 58 3.44 -4.36 -7.13
CA ALA A 58 3.81 -4.00 -8.49
C ALA A 58 3.54 -5.13 -9.51
N PHE A 59 3.81 -6.39 -9.16
CA PHE A 59 3.42 -7.53 -10.02
C PHE A 59 1.92 -7.58 -10.24
N ARG A 60 1.11 -7.36 -9.20
CA ARG A 60 -0.34 -7.35 -9.30
C ARG A 60 -0.85 -6.23 -10.20
N LEU A 61 -0.24 -5.05 -10.12
CA LEU A 61 -0.58 -3.89 -10.96
C LEU A 61 -0.22 -4.14 -12.44
N LEU A 62 0.98 -4.66 -12.69
CA LEU A 62 1.51 -4.87 -14.05
C LEU A 62 0.88 -6.07 -14.77
N ASP A 63 0.31 -7.02 -14.02
CA ASP A 63 -0.32 -8.20 -14.54
C ASP A 63 -1.59 -8.57 -13.74
N PRO A 64 -2.69 -7.81 -13.93
CA PRO A 64 -3.94 -8.04 -13.20
C PRO A 64 -4.55 -9.42 -13.48
N GLY A 65 -4.23 -9.99 -14.65
CA GLY A 65 -4.68 -11.32 -15.07
C GLY A 65 -3.90 -12.48 -14.44
N GLY A 66 -2.82 -12.23 -13.71
CA GLY A 66 -2.00 -13.27 -13.09
C GLY A 66 -1.46 -14.27 -14.12
N ARG A 67 -0.93 -13.79 -15.26
CA ARG A 67 -0.30 -14.63 -16.28
C ARG A 67 1.22 -14.71 -16.13
N GLN A 68 1.83 -13.69 -15.54
CA GLN A 68 3.26 -13.51 -15.27
C GLN A 68 3.62 -13.81 -13.80
N ASN A 69 2.73 -14.57 -13.17
CA ASN A 69 2.57 -15.00 -11.79
C ASN A 69 3.79 -14.99 -10.86
N LEU A 70 3.82 -14.01 -9.96
CA LEU A 70 4.37 -14.22 -8.62
C LEU A 70 3.61 -15.35 -7.88
N ARG A 71 2.31 -15.57 -8.19
CA ARG A 71 1.47 -16.64 -7.62
C ARG A 71 2.05 -18.05 -7.75
N SER A 72 2.78 -18.33 -8.83
CA SER A 72 3.42 -19.63 -9.07
C SER A 72 4.85 -19.69 -8.54
N ASP A 73 5.35 -18.60 -7.94
CA ASP A 73 6.68 -18.57 -7.36
C ASP A 73 6.67 -19.20 -5.97
N SER A 74 6.94 -20.50 -5.94
CA SER A 74 7.03 -21.27 -4.71
C SER A 74 8.10 -20.75 -3.76
N ARG A 75 9.15 -20.07 -4.24
CA ARG A 75 10.21 -19.53 -3.37
C ARG A 75 9.75 -18.30 -2.63
N THR A 76 9.18 -17.31 -3.34
CA THR A 76 8.62 -16.12 -2.68
C THR A 76 7.50 -16.50 -1.73
N HIS A 77 6.63 -17.44 -2.13
CA HIS A 77 5.59 -17.98 -1.25
C HIS A 77 6.17 -18.59 0.04
N SER A 78 7.12 -19.52 -0.10
CA SER A 78 7.76 -20.17 1.05
C SER A 78 8.42 -19.15 1.98
N TRP A 79 9.12 -18.16 1.42
CA TRP A 79 9.74 -17.09 2.19
C TRP A 79 8.72 -16.26 2.98
N LEU A 80 7.61 -15.88 2.35
CA LEU A 80 6.53 -15.13 3.02
C LEU A 80 5.92 -15.93 4.17
N MET A 81 5.67 -17.23 3.96
CA MET A 81 5.10 -18.11 4.98
C MET A 81 6.04 -18.31 6.17
N GLU A 82 7.32 -18.60 5.92
CA GLU A 82 8.34 -18.73 6.96
C GLU A 82 8.46 -17.43 7.75
N ARG A 83 8.53 -16.29 7.04
CA ARG A 83 8.65 -14.98 7.69
C ARG A 83 7.40 -14.62 8.49
N LEU A 84 6.21 -14.94 8.00
CA LEU A 84 4.96 -14.68 8.72
C LEU A 84 4.89 -15.46 10.03
N LEU A 85 5.28 -16.73 10.03
CA LEU A 85 5.33 -17.53 11.26
C LEU A 85 6.32 -16.95 12.29
N LEU A 86 7.44 -16.41 11.81
CA LEU A 86 8.41 -15.72 12.67
C LEU A 86 7.82 -14.42 13.25
N GLU A 87 7.22 -13.55 12.41
CA GLU A 87 6.67 -12.26 12.85
C GLU A 87 5.45 -12.41 13.77
N LEU A 88 4.63 -13.45 13.58
CA LEU A 88 3.50 -13.76 14.46
C LEU A 88 3.95 -14.12 15.89
N SER A 89 5.20 -14.56 16.05
CA SER A 89 5.82 -14.78 17.36
C SER A 89 6.37 -13.48 17.97
N GLY A 90 6.57 -12.45 17.14
CA GLY A 90 7.05 -11.12 17.53
C GLY A 90 5.91 -10.15 17.87
N GLU A 91 6.18 -8.86 17.65
CA GLU A 91 5.24 -7.74 17.90
C GLU A 91 5.26 -6.71 16.76
N ASP A 92 5.82 -7.06 15.59
CA ASP A 92 5.84 -6.19 14.41
C ASP A 92 4.53 -6.32 13.62
N ILE A 93 3.51 -5.55 14.03
CA ILE A 93 2.21 -5.57 13.38
C ILE A 93 2.26 -5.10 11.92
N THR A 94 3.13 -4.13 11.62
CA THR A 94 3.32 -3.60 10.27
C THR A 94 3.94 -4.66 9.37
N GLY A 95 4.92 -5.41 9.87
CA GLY A 95 5.50 -6.57 9.20
C GLY A 95 4.47 -7.66 8.93
N VAL A 96 3.67 -8.04 9.92
CA VAL A 96 2.59 -9.05 9.76
C VAL A 96 1.58 -8.61 8.71
N TRP A 97 1.20 -7.32 8.68
CA TRP A 97 0.30 -6.77 7.67
C TRP A 97 0.86 -6.92 6.26
N HIS A 98 2.09 -6.45 6.03
CA HIS A 98 2.74 -6.57 4.74
C HIS A 98 2.86 -8.01 4.26
N LEU A 99 3.16 -8.96 5.14
CA LEU A 99 3.27 -10.39 4.81
C LEU A 99 1.92 -10.98 4.39
N CYS A 100 0.88 -10.78 5.20
CA CYS A 100 -0.48 -11.23 4.88
C CYS A 100 -1.00 -10.59 3.58
N SER A 101 -0.75 -9.30 3.40
CA SER A 101 -1.13 -8.54 2.20
C SER A 101 -0.39 -9.07 0.95
N SER A 102 0.89 -9.40 1.08
CA SER A 102 1.68 -9.99 -0.02
C SER A 102 1.16 -11.36 -0.45
N LEU A 103 0.85 -12.25 0.50
CA LEU A 103 0.24 -13.55 0.22
C LEU A 103 -1.10 -13.38 -0.52
N ARG A 104 -1.92 -12.43 -0.08
CA ARG A 104 -3.18 -12.11 -0.76
C ARG A 104 -2.98 -11.54 -2.17
N LEU A 105 -2.01 -10.64 -2.37
CA LEU A 105 -1.67 -10.09 -3.70
C LEU A 105 -1.18 -11.18 -4.66
N MET A 106 -0.58 -12.24 -4.12
CA MET A 106 -0.23 -13.45 -4.87
C MET A 106 -1.43 -14.35 -5.15
N GLY A 107 -2.65 -14.01 -4.72
CA GLY A 107 -3.84 -14.82 -4.91
C GLY A 107 -3.87 -16.08 -4.03
N ASP A 108 -3.17 -16.03 -2.90
CA ASP A 108 -3.20 -17.06 -1.88
C ASP A 108 -4.10 -16.66 -0.71
N PHE A 109 -4.61 -17.66 -0.01
CA PHE A 109 -5.48 -17.52 1.15
C PHE A 109 -4.78 -18.12 2.35
N LEU A 110 -4.85 -17.45 3.50
CA LEU A 110 -4.33 -18.02 4.73
C LEU A 110 -5.13 -19.28 5.06
N SER A 111 -4.44 -20.37 5.37
CA SER A 111 -5.09 -21.55 5.94
C SER A 111 -5.87 -21.17 7.21
N GLU A 112 -6.89 -21.94 7.56
CA GLU A 112 -7.67 -21.67 8.77
C GLU A 112 -6.79 -21.59 10.03
N GLU A 113 -5.83 -22.49 10.15
CA GLU A 113 -4.86 -22.48 11.25
C GLU A 113 -4.06 -21.17 11.29
N LEU A 114 -3.52 -20.73 10.16
CA LEU A 114 -2.72 -19.50 10.10
C LEU A 114 -3.58 -18.26 10.34
N ARG A 115 -4.81 -18.24 9.84
CA ARG A 115 -5.79 -17.19 10.14
C ARG A 115 -6.05 -17.08 11.64
N LEU A 116 -6.27 -18.20 12.33
CA LEU A 116 -6.47 -18.21 13.79
C LEU A 116 -5.24 -17.68 14.54
N ARG A 117 -4.02 -17.98 14.05
CA ARG A 117 -2.78 -17.40 14.61
C ARG A 117 -2.70 -15.88 14.42
N VAL A 118 -3.09 -15.37 13.24
CA VAL A 118 -3.17 -13.91 12.99
C VAL A 118 -4.19 -13.25 13.92
N ILE A 119 -5.36 -13.86 14.12
CA ILE A 119 -6.38 -13.36 15.06
C ILE A 119 -5.82 -13.31 16.49
N ALA A 120 -5.20 -14.39 16.96
CA ALA A 120 -4.58 -14.43 18.28
C ALA A 120 -3.48 -13.35 18.45
N PHE A 121 -2.69 -13.10 17.40
CA PHE A 121 -1.72 -12.01 17.36
C PHE A 121 -2.38 -10.62 17.48
N LEU A 122 -3.48 -10.39 16.76
CA LEU A 122 -4.25 -9.14 16.84
C LEU A 122 -4.87 -8.90 18.21
N GLU A 123 -5.41 -9.95 18.84
CA GLU A 123 -5.92 -9.87 20.20
C GLU A 123 -4.81 -9.56 21.22
N LYS A 124 -3.63 -10.17 21.06
CA LYS A 124 -2.46 -9.88 21.90
C LYS A 124 -2.03 -8.42 21.76
N THR A 125 -1.88 -7.92 20.53
CA THR A 125 -1.45 -6.54 20.26
C THR A 125 -2.50 -5.50 20.70
N ALA A 126 -3.80 -5.81 20.55
CA ALA A 126 -4.88 -4.97 21.07
C ALA A 126 -4.83 -4.84 22.59
N LYS A 127 -4.64 -5.94 23.32
CA LYS A 127 -4.48 -5.91 24.79
C LYS A 127 -3.31 -5.03 25.22
N HIS A 128 -2.20 -5.06 24.47
CA HIS A 128 -1.06 -4.17 24.72
C HIS A 128 -1.44 -2.70 24.49
N PHE A 129 -2.09 -2.38 23.37
CA PHE A 129 -2.57 -1.03 23.06
C PHE A 129 -3.52 -0.48 24.13
N PHE A 130 -4.52 -1.25 24.55
CA PHE A 130 -5.47 -0.79 25.57
C PHE A 130 -4.82 -0.57 26.94
N ARG A 131 -3.75 -1.29 27.25
CA ARG A 131 -3.02 -1.16 28.52
C ARG A 131 -2.06 0.03 28.52
N GLU A 132 -1.30 0.19 27.43
CA GLU A 132 -0.17 1.13 27.36
C GLU A 132 -0.48 2.39 26.52
N GLY A 133 -1.66 2.44 25.88
CA GLY A 133 -2.07 3.52 24.96
C GLY A 133 -1.27 3.59 23.65
N ILE A 134 -0.41 2.60 23.40
CA ILE A 134 0.58 2.59 22.31
C ILE A 134 0.58 1.20 21.66
N LEU A 135 0.51 1.14 20.33
CA LEU A 135 0.71 -0.11 19.59
C LEU A 135 2.21 -0.38 19.48
N PRO A 136 2.66 -1.62 19.71
CA PRO A 136 4.06 -1.96 19.52
C PRO A 136 4.41 -1.85 18.03
N ASP A 137 5.48 -1.13 17.73
CA ASP A 137 6.03 -1.00 16.38
C ASP A 137 7.40 -1.69 16.37
N GLY A 138 7.36 -3.03 16.33
CA GLY A 138 8.54 -3.90 16.34
C GLY A 138 8.85 -4.56 17.69
N PRO A 139 9.90 -5.41 17.75
CA PRO A 139 10.26 -6.16 18.96
C PRO A 139 10.58 -5.22 20.13
N LEU A 140 9.92 -5.46 21.27
CA LEU A 140 10.02 -4.76 22.55
C LEU A 140 11.39 -4.09 22.79
N GLY A 141 11.45 -2.76 22.70
CA GLY A 141 12.64 -1.98 23.10
C GLY A 141 12.90 -0.69 22.32
N LYS A 142 12.28 -0.50 21.15
CA LYS A 142 12.29 0.79 20.44
C LYS A 142 10.93 1.47 20.55
N THR A 143 10.53 1.80 21.79
CA THR A 143 9.38 2.66 22.02
C THR A 143 9.74 4.09 21.59
N GLY A 144 9.61 4.40 20.30
CA GLY A 144 9.34 5.77 19.91
C GLY A 144 8.06 6.21 20.62
N THR A 145 8.04 7.39 21.23
CA THR A 145 6.94 7.94 22.05
C THR A 145 5.63 8.21 21.28
N SER A 146 5.51 7.68 20.07
CA SER A 146 4.29 7.63 19.29
C SER A 146 4.14 6.21 18.78
N GLY A 147 3.17 5.45 19.28
CA GLY A 147 2.63 4.34 18.50
C GLY A 147 2.29 4.92 17.14
N SER A 148 3.00 4.48 16.11
CA SER A 148 2.93 5.16 14.83
C SER A 148 1.51 4.97 14.29
N GLN A 149 0.92 6.01 13.70
CA GLN A 149 -0.40 5.87 13.07
C GLN A 149 -0.39 4.70 12.06
N SER A 150 0.77 4.39 11.46
CA SER A 150 1.00 3.21 10.64
C SER A 150 0.68 1.88 11.34
N SER A 151 1.04 1.70 12.62
CA SER A 151 0.71 0.48 13.37
C SER A 151 -0.79 0.30 13.56
N LEU A 152 -1.53 1.39 13.80
CA LEU A 152 -2.99 1.34 13.95
C LEU A 152 -3.69 1.09 12.61
N ILE A 153 -3.17 1.65 11.50
CA ILE A 153 -3.61 1.30 10.14
C ILE A 153 -3.38 -0.19 9.89
N ALA A 154 -2.17 -0.69 10.18
CA ALA A 154 -1.81 -2.09 9.99
C ALA A 154 -2.72 -3.02 10.81
N TRP A 155 -3.03 -2.67 12.07
CA TRP A 155 -3.95 -3.44 12.92
C TRP A 155 -5.35 -3.53 12.30
N ASN A 156 -5.92 -2.40 11.88
CA ASN A 156 -7.24 -2.36 11.25
C ASN A 156 -7.29 -3.20 9.97
N ARG A 157 -6.31 -3.04 9.09
CA ARG A 157 -6.24 -3.78 7.83
C ARG A 157 -6.03 -5.28 8.04
N LEU A 158 -5.26 -5.66 9.05
CA LEU A 158 -5.09 -7.07 9.43
C LEU A 158 -6.38 -7.65 9.99
N ALA A 159 -7.14 -6.90 10.79
CA ALA A 159 -8.42 -7.33 11.29
C ALA A 159 -9.40 -7.61 10.13
N ASP A 160 -9.44 -6.74 9.11
CA ASP A 160 -10.26 -6.95 7.92
C ASP A 160 -9.80 -8.15 7.09
N LEU A 161 -8.48 -8.32 6.91
CA LEU A 161 -7.90 -9.50 6.24
C LEU A 161 -8.25 -10.80 6.97
N ALA A 162 -8.21 -10.81 8.30
CA ALA A 162 -8.57 -11.97 9.10
C ALA A 162 -10.06 -12.30 8.98
N ARG A 163 -10.92 -11.28 8.87
CA ARG A 163 -12.38 -11.42 8.67
C ARG A 163 -12.72 -11.94 7.28
N TRP A 164 -12.02 -11.50 6.24
CA TRP A 164 -12.31 -11.86 4.85
C TRP A 164 -12.30 -13.38 4.57
N ASN A 165 -11.53 -14.15 5.34
CA ASN A 165 -11.45 -15.60 5.19
C ASN A 165 -12.53 -16.39 5.97
N GLY A 166 -13.60 -15.75 6.47
CA GLY A 166 -14.70 -16.46 7.14
C GLY A 166 -16.07 -15.81 7.00
N ASP A 167 -17.10 -16.62 6.83
CA ASP A 167 -18.53 -16.23 6.83
C ASP A 167 -19.04 -15.76 8.21
N ARG A 168 -18.16 -15.51 9.20
CA ARG A 168 -18.56 -15.08 10.54
C ARG A 168 -18.12 -13.64 10.79
N PRO A 169 -19.05 -12.69 10.98
CA PRO A 169 -18.70 -11.40 11.50
C PRO A 169 -18.08 -11.58 12.89
N PHE A 170 -16.91 -11.00 13.09
CA PHE A 170 -16.32 -10.87 14.43
C PHE A 170 -17.24 -9.92 15.20
N LEU A 171 -18.01 -10.45 16.17
CA LEU A 171 -18.76 -9.61 17.09
C LEU A 171 -17.74 -8.76 17.87
N PRO A 172 -17.94 -7.44 18.00
CA PRO A 172 -17.06 -6.61 18.79
C PRO A 172 -17.01 -7.18 20.21
N VAL A 173 -15.80 -7.29 20.74
CA VAL A 173 -15.60 -7.63 22.14
C VAL A 173 -16.17 -6.46 22.97
N SER A 174 -17.35 -6.70 23.55
CA SER A 174 -18.08 -5.89 24.55
C SER A 174 -18.80 -4.62 24.08
N ASP A 175 -19.90 -4.31 24.78
CA ASP A 175 -20.78 -3.13 24.68
C ASP A 175 -20.08 -1.81 25.05
N ASP A 176 -18.82 -1.61 24.66
CA ASP A 176 -18.05 -0.41 24.97
C ASP A 176 -18.34 0.70 23.93
N PRO A 177 -18.89 1.86 24.33
CA PRO A 177 -19.17 3.00 23.45
C PRO A 177 -17.94 3.52 22.68
N ILE A 178 -16.73 3.16 23.12
CA ILE A 178 -15.46 3.50 22.46
C ILE A 178 -15.29 2.71 21.14
N GLY A 179 -15.84 1.50 21.06
CA GLY A 179 -15.75 0.63 19.88
C GLY A 179 -16.50 1.19 18.67
N SER A 180 -17.67 1.80 18.87
CA SER A 180 -18.48 2.39 17.78
C SER A 180 -17.88 3.70 17.25
N THR A 181 -17.27 4.52 18.11
CA THR A 181 -16.60 5.77 17.72
C THR A 181 -15.29 5.50 16.97
N LEU A 182 -14.58 4.41 17.30
CA LEU A 182 -13.43 3.93 16.52
C LEU A 182 -13.86 3.44 15.14
N ILE A 183 -15.01 2.75 15.02
CA ILE A 183 -15.54 2.23 13.74
C ILE A 183 -16.05 3.36 12.80
N GLU A 184 -16.61 4.44 13.33
CA GLU A 184 -17.00 5.60 12.51
C GLU A 184 -15.78 6.41 12.05
N ARG A 185 -14.78 6.61 12.92
CA ARG A 185 -13.47 7.19 12.52
C ARG A 185 -12.70 6.28 11.56
N PHE A 186 -12.95 4.97 11.60
CA PHE A 186 -12.34 3.94 10.77
C PHE A 186 -12.76 4.00 9.30
N TYR A 187 -13.98 4.43 8.97
CA TYR A 187 -14.42 4.63 7.57
C TYR A 187 -13.84 5.89 6.91
N GLU A 188 -13.59 6.95 7.68
CA GLU A 188 -12.87 8.14 7.21
C GLU A 188 -11.37 7.85 7.03
N TRP A 189 -10.83 6.88 7.77
CA TRP A 189 -9.42 6.50 7.78
C TRP A 189 -9.07 5.37 6.79
N GLU A 190 -10.05 4.56 6.38
CA GLU A 190 -9.96 3.60 5.26
C GLU A 190 -9.54 4.24 3.93
N MET A 191 -9.62 5.58 3.82
CA MET A 191 -9.21 6.39 2.67
C MET A 191 -7.70 6.31 2.37
N ASP A 192 -6.88 5.86 3.31
CA ASP A 192 -5.44 5.74 3.13
C ASP A 192 -5.06 4.31 2.72
N ILE A 193 -5.19 4.00 1.42
CA ILE A 193 -4.63 2.76 0.84
C ILE A 193 -3.08 2.81 0.89
N SER A 194 -2.51 3.96 1.27
CA SER A 194 -1.09 4.06 1.45
C SER A 194 -0.62 3.32 2.71
N GLY A 195 -1.13 3.63 3.91
CA GLY A 195 -0.40 3.24 5.14
C GLY A 195 1.07 3.73 5.16
N TRP A 196 1.48 4.46 4.12
CA TRP A 196 2.83 4.91 3.81
C TRP A 196 3.09 6.28 4.45
N TYR A 197 2.02 7.00 4.83
CA TYR A 197 2.09 8.20 5.64
C TYR A 197 1.23 8.07 6.90
N PRO A 198 1.82 8.15 8.11
CA PRO A 198 1.04 8.33 9.32
C PRO A 198 0.27 9.64 9.19
N GLY A 199 -1.06 9.59 9.40
CA GLY A 199 -2.05 10.69 9.29
C GLY A 199 -1.81 11.97 10.11
N ARG A 200 -0.61 12.55 10.07
CA ARG A 200 -0.34 13.95 10.44
C ARG A 200 -0.72 14.93 9.32
N ILE A 201 -0.93 14.45 8.10
CA ILE A 201 -1.26 15.32 6.95
C ILE A 201 -2.72 15.81 7.03
N PHE A 202 -3.57 15.15 7.83
CA PHE A 202 -5.03 15.21 7.67
C PHE A 202 -5.77 15.34 9.02
N GLY A 203 -5.22 16.13 9.94
CA GLY A 203 -5.76 16.33 11.29
C GLY A 203 -6.99 17.26 11.40
N SER A 204 -7.47 17.81 10.29
CA SER A 204 -8.67 18.66 10.25
C SER A 204 -9.74 18.03 9.38
N SER A 205 -11.00 18.16 9.79
CA SER A 205 -12.20 17.79 9.02
C SER A 205 -12.27 18.44 7.63
N ASP A 206 -11.45 19.46 7.38
CA ASP A 206 -11.18 19.98 6.05
C ASP A 206 -9.96 19.26 5.47
N LEU A 207 -10.21 18.07 4.93
CA LEU A 207 -9.20 17.17 4.39
C LEU A 207 -8.71 17.63 3.02
N SER A 208 -8.85 18.89 2.58
CA SER A 208 -8.41 19.27 1.22
C SER A 208 -6.94 18.88 1.01
N PRO A 209 -6.61 18.10 -0.04
CA PRO A 209 -5.23 17.72 -0.25
C PRO A 209 -4.45 19.00 -0.54
N PHE A 210 -3.24 19.11 0.01
CA PHE A 210 -2.40 20.24 -0.33
C PHE A 210 -1.91 20.05 -1.75
N VAL A 211 -2.25 21.01 -2.61
CA VAL A 211 -1.93 20.99 -4.02
C VAL A 211 -0.96 22.12 -4.34
N HIS A 212 0.06 21.80 -5.13
CA HIS A 212 1.04 22.69 -5.68
C HIS A 212 0.95 22.67 -7.21
N ALA A 213 0.91 23.86 -7.82
CA ALA A 213 0.68 24.03 -9.26
C ALA A 213 1.71 23.32 -10.17
N VAL A 214 2.90 23.02 -9.65
CA VAL A 214 4.00 22.39 -10.43
C VAL A 214 4.07 20.88 -10.23
N PHE A 215 3.74 20.37 -9.03
CA PHE A 215 4.04 18.98 -8.66
C PHE A 215 2.78 18.16 -8.35
N GLY A 216 1.59 18.76 -8.41
CA GLY A 216 0.36 18.11 -7.96
C GLY A 216 0.28 18.14 -6.44
N TYR A 217 0.47 17.02 -5.75
CA TYR A 217 0.25 16.93 -4.30
C TYR A 217 1.50 17.23 -3.48
N VAL A 218 1.32 17.84 -2.30
CA VAL A 218 2.40 18.15 -1.34
C VAL A 218 2.04 17.72 0.09
N LEU A 219 3.05 17.61 0.95
CA LEU A 219 2.94 17.05 2.29
C LEU A 219 2.11 17.89 3.26
N SER A 220 2.15 19.22 3.14
CA SER A 220 1.48 20.14 4.06
C SER A 220 1.19 21.48 3.38
N GLU A 221 0.27 22.27 3.96
CA GLU A 221 -0.06 23.60 3.46
C GLU A 221 1.19 24.48 3.33
N GLY A 222 1.32 25.19 2.21
CA GLY A 222 2.45 26.09 1.93
C GLY A 222 3.79 25.37 1.72
N SER A 223 3.84 24.04 1.71
CA SER A 223 5.06 23.27 1.48
C SER A 223 5.29 22.97 0.00
N THR A 224 6.56 22.83 -0.37
CA THR A 224 6.97 22.25 -1.67
C THR A 224 7.47 20.82 -1.51
N ALA A 225 7.43 20.27 -0.29
CA ALA A 225 7.85 18.90 -0.03
C ALA A 225 6.82 17.94 -0.63
N THR A 226 7.26 17.13 -1.58
CA THR A 226 6.47 16.11 -2.25
C THR A 226 7.33 14.89 -2.50
N ASP A 227 6.68 13.74 -2.64
CA ASP A 227 7.28 12.50 -3.07
C ASP A 227 6.26 11.57 -3.74
N MET A 228 6.75 10.45 -4.25
CA MET A 228 5.94 9.45 -4.93
C MET A 228 4.78 8.92 -4.06
N ALA A 229 4.95 8.82 -2.75
CA ALA A 229 3.92 8.34 -1.84
C ALA A 229 2.84 9.40 -1.61
N VAL A 230 3.21 10.68 -1.44
CA VAL A 230 2.29 11.82 -1.36
C VAL A 230 1.46 11.92 -2.64
N ILE A 231 2.09 11.81 -3.80
CA ILE A 231 1.42 11.89 -5.10
C ILE A 231 0.47 10.70 -5.28
N ALA A 232 0.92 9.48 -4.98
CA ALA A 232 0.07 8.30 -5.07
C ALA A 232 -1.17 8.44 -4.19
N SER A 233 -1.03 8.85 -2.92
CA SER A 233 -2.15 9.07 -2.02
C SER A 233 -3.15 10.11 -2.54
N GLY A 234 -2.65 11.23 -3.08
CA GLY A 234 -3.51 12.26 -3.68
C GLY A 234 -4.30 11.76 -4.88
N VAL A 235 -3.62 11.08 -5.83
CA VAL A 235 -4.26 10.52 -7.03
C VAL A 235 -5.34 9.51 -6.66
N MET A 236 -5.02 8.58 -5.75
CA MET A 236 -5.97 7.55 -5.32
C MET A 236 -7.23 8.15 -4.73
N ARG A 237 -7.08 9.22 -3.95
CA ARG A 237 -8.21 9.95 -3.39
C ARG A 237 -9.07 10.59 -4.48
N ASP A 238 -8.47 11.34 -5.40
CA ASP A 238 -9.23 12.03 -6.46
C ASP A 238 -10.01 11.05 -7.33
N VAL A 239 -9.42 9.88 -7.60
CA VAL A 239 -10.10 8.76 -8.28
C VAL A 239 -11.27 8.23 -7.45
N LYS A 240 -11.05 7.98 -6.15
CA LYS A 240 -12.11 7.48 -5.24
C LYS A 240 -13.28 8.44 -5.12
N GLU A 241 -13.00 9.74 -5.00
CA GLU A 241 -14.00 10.80 -4.88
C GLU A 241 -14.66 11.14 -6.23
N ARG A 242 -14.26 10.47 -7.33
CA ARG A 242 -14.74 10.72 -8.69
C ARG A 242 -14.63 12.19 -9.12
N LYS A 243 -13.67 12.92 -8.54
CA LYS A 243 -13.47 14.35 -8.81
C LYS A 243 -12.71 14.60 -10.11
N GLY A 244 -12.12 13.54 -10.69
CA GLY A 244 -11.11 13.67 -11.73
C GLY A 244 -9.83 14.27 -11.15
N CYS A 245 -8.67 13.83 -11.64
CA CYS A 245 -7.40 14.38 -11.18
C CYS A 245 -7.12 15.70 -11.93
N SER A 246 -7.24 16.83 -11.24
CA SER A 246 -7.10 18.17 -11.83
C SER A 246 -5.68 18.50 -12.30
N PHE A 247 -4.69 17.69 -11.90
CA PHE A 247 -3.26 17.90 -12.16
C PHE A 247 -2.63 16.67 -12.82
N SER A 248 -3.43 15.88 -13.55
CA SER A 248 -2.97 14.62 -14.13
C SER A 248 -1.76 14.80 -15.04
N LYS A 249 -1.68 15.91 -15.80
CA LYS A 249 -0.53 16.18 -16.67
C LYS A 249 0.75 16.42 -15.87
N GLU A 250 0.72 17.36 -14.93
CA GLU A 250 1.88 17.72 -14.09
C GLU A 250 2.34 16.52 -13.25
N ILE A 251 1.39 15.73 -12.74
CA ILE A 251 1.67 14.49 -12.02
C ILE A 251 2.35 13.46 -12.93
N LEU A 252 1.85 13.27 -14.16
CA LEU A 252 2.46 12.33 -15.10
C LEU A 252 3.86 12.75 -15.50
N GLU A 253 4.08 14.03 -15.79
CA GLU A 253 5.41 14.57 -16.08
C GLU A 253 6.36 14.32 -14.90
N TRP A 254 5.93 14.63 -13.67
CA TRP A 254 6.73 14.40 -12.46
C TRP A 254 7.04 12.92 -12.20
N VAL A 255 6.07 12.03 -12.39
CA VAL A 255 6.27 10.58 -12.26
C VAL A 255 7.25 10.08 -13.32
N MET A 256 7.15 10.57 -14.56
CA MET A 256 8.08 10.20 -15.63
C MET A 256 9.49 10.74 -15.39
N ASP A 257 9.65 11.93 -14.82
CA ASP A 257 10.94 12.48 -14.38
C ASP A 257 11.58 11.68 -13.22
N SER A 258 10.77 10.90 -12.50
CA SER A 258 11.23 9.99 -11.45
C SER A 258 11.67 8.60 -11.99
N ARG A 259 11.49 8.33 -13.29
CA ARG A 259 11.89 7.07 -13.91
C ARG A 259 13.41 7.00 -14.11
N SER A 260 14.00 5.87 -13.74
CA SER A 260 15.39 5.55 -13.99
C SER A 260 15.57 4.79 -15.31
N VAL A 261 16.75 4.92 -15.93
CA VAL A 261 17.19 4.09 -17.07
C VAL A 261 17.12 2.59 -16.77
N SER A 262 17.19 2.20 -15.49
CA SER A 262 17.06 0.80 -15.08
C SER A 262 15.61 0.26 -15.09
N GLY A 263 14.62 1.11 -15.38
CA GLY A 263 13.20 0.76 -15.44
C GLY A 263 12.40 1.00 -14.15
N GLY A 264 13.07 1.16 -13.00
CA GLY A 264 12.42 1.50 -11.73
C GLY A 264 12.18 3.00 -11.56
N PHE A 265 11.45 3.38 -10.51
CA PHE A 265 11.17 4.78 -10.17
C PHE A 265 11.73 5.14 -8.80
N GLY A 266 12.26 6.36 -8.69
CA GLY A 266 12.73 6.95 -7.44
C GLY A 266 11.62 7.65 -6.68
N ARG A 267 11.86 7.91 -5.39
CA ARG A 267 10.94 8.65 -4.52
C ARG A 267 10.67 10.08 -5.00
N ILE A 268 11.63 10.69 -5.69
CA ILE A 268 11.57 12.02 -6.32
C ILE A 268 12.40 11.99 -7.63
N PRO A 269 12.24 12.96 -8.55
CA PRO A 269 13.08 13.08 -9.74
C PRO A 269 14.58 13.03 -9.41
N GLY A 270 15.32 12.21 -10.16
CA GLY A 270 16.76 12.00 -9.97
C GLY A 270 17.17 11.11 -8.79
N ALA A 271 16.23 10.67 -7.94
CA ALA A 271 16.54 9.71 -6.87
C ALA A 271 16.85 8.31 -7.42
N ILE A 272 17.62 7.53 -6.65
CA ILE A 272 17.87 6.13 -6.99
C ILE A 272 16.53 5.36 -6.90
N PRO A 273 16.17 4.56 -7.91
CA PRO A 273 14.86 3.92 -7.97
C PRO A 273 14.72 2.80 -6.93
N ASP A 274 13.61 2.74 -6.20
CA ASP A 274 13.32 1.69 -5.21
C ASP A 274 12.01 0.93 -5.51
N LEU A 275 11.78 -0.21 -4.85
CA LEU A 275 10.62 -1.06 -5.14
C LEU A 275 9.28 -0.40 -4.77
N LEU A 276 9.26 0.36 -3.68
CA LEU A 276 8.06 1.03 -3.20
C LEU A 276 7.64 2.15 -4.14
N SER A 277 8.56 3.06 -4.43
CA SER A 277 8.34 4.17 -5.36
C SER A 277 8.01 3.65 -6.76
N THR A 278 8.60 2.53 -7.18
CA THR A 278 8.23 1.84 -8.44
C THR A 278 6.79 1.36 -8.42
N ALA A 279 6.33 0.70 -7.36
CA ALA A 279 4.95 0.24 -7.24
C ALA A 279 3.94 1.40 -7.26
N GLN A 280 4.27 2.48 -6.54
CA GLN A 280 3.44 3.70 -6.47
C GLN A 280 3.38 4.43 -7.82
N ALA A 281 4.50 4.56 -8.53
CA ALA A 281 4.55 5.13 -9.86
C ALA A 281 3.67 4.36 -10.84
N ILE A 282 3.77 3.02 -10.86
CA ILE A 282 2.91 2.17 -11.68
C ILE A 282 1.45 2.43 -11.33
N LEU A 283 1.09 2.43 -10.05
CA LEU A 283 -0.28 2.70 -9.62
C LEU A 283 -0.80 4.04 -10.14
N ILE A 284 -0.01 5.11 -10.03
CA ILE A 284 -0.38 6.43 -10.56
C ILE A 284 -0.62 6.38 -12.07
N LEU A 285 0.30 5.76 -12.82
CA LEU A 285 0.19 5.62 -14.28
C LEU A 285 -1.08 4.85 -14.67
N GLU A 286 -1.36 3.73 -14.01
CA GLU A 286 -2.55 2.91 -14.23
C GLU A 286 -3.85 3.69 -13.96
N LEU A 287 -3.87 4.46 -12.87
CA LEU A 287 -5.04 5.24 -12.45
C LEU A 287 -5.33 6.43 -13.37
N LEU A 288 -4.28 7.13 -13.83
CA LEU A 288 -4.44 8.34 -14.63
C LEU A 288 -4.65 8.07 -16.13
N THR A 289 -4.16 6.93 -16.63
CA THR A 289 -4.31 6.56 -18.04
C THR A 289 -5.59 5.76 -18.32
N GLY A 290 -6.16 5.11 -17.30
CA GLY A 290 -7.36 4.29 -17.43
C GLY A 290 -7.16 3.02 -18.26
N GLU A 291 -5.92 2.69 -18.66
CA GLU A 291 -5.63 1.54 -19.49
C GLU A 291 -5.55 0.25 -18.67
N GLY A 292 -6.68 -0.41 -18.45
CA GLY A 292 -6.70 -1.81 -18.01
C GLY A 292 -6.65 -2.04 -16.49
N PHE A 293 -6.84 -1.00 -15.70
CA PHE A 293 -6.93 -1.11 -14.25
C PHE A 293 -8.38 -1.15 -13.75
N CYS A 294 -8.80 -2.31 -13.25
CA CYS A 294 -10.07 -2.46 -12.56
C CYS A 294 -9.81 -2.39 -11.05
N PHE A 295 -10.19 -1.28 -10.42
CA PHE A 295 -10.03 -1.08 -8.97
C PHE A 295 -10.65 -2.22 -8.15
N ASP A 296 -11.72 -2.83 -8.68
CA ASP A 296 -12.43 -3.99 -8.13
C ASP A 296 -11.55 -5.26 -8.04
N GLN A 297 -10.37 -5.26 -8.67
CA GLN A 297 -9.41 -6.37 -8.61
C GLN A 297 -8.34 -6.20 -7.53
N LEU A 298 -8.20 -5.00 -6.95
CA LEU A 298 -7.34 -4.73 -5.79
C LEU A 298 -8.13 -4.70 -4.48
N LEU A 299 -9.34 -4.15 -4.49
CA LEU A 299 -10.23 -4.14 -3.34
C LEU A 299 -11.17 -5.37 -3.40
N PRO A 300 -11.47 -6.06 -2.28
CA PRO A 300 -12.44 -7.15 -2.31
C PRO A 300 -13.80 -6.62 -2.79
N GLN A 301 -14.49 -7.36 -3.66
CA GLN A 301 -15.78 -6.95 -4.23
C GLN A 301 -16.84 -6.58 -3.17
N GLY A 302 -16.74 -7.08 -1.93
CA GLY A 302 -17.64 -6.74 -0.83
C GLY A 302 -17.50 -5.31 -0.28
N LEU A 303 -16.37 -4.63 -0.53
CA LEU A 303 -16.12 -3.25 -0.06
C LEU A 303 -16.69 -2.19 -1.02
N TRP A 304 -17.08 -2.57 -2.23
CA TRP A 304 -17.59 -1.64 -3.24
C TRP A 304 -19.09 -1.37 -3.10
N TRP A 305 -19.86 -2.37 -2.69
CA TRP A 305 -21.32 -2.26 -2.54
C TRP A 305 -21.72 -1.26 -1.46
N SER A 306 -20.98 -1.19 -0.35
CA SER A 306 -21.24 -0.22 0.74
C SER A 306 -20.96 1.24 0.37
N LEU A 307 -20.22 1.49 -0.72
CA LEU A 307 -19.91 2.82 -1.24
C LEU A 307 -20.84 3.26 -2.37
N GLN A 308 -21.67 2.36 -2.92
CA GLN A 308 -22.66 2.70 -3.95
C GLN A 308 -24.06 3.00 -3.37
N GLU A 309 -24.32 2.61 -2.12
CA GLU A 309 -25.61 2.81 -1.45
C GLU A 309 -25.67 4.07 -0.56
N LYS A 310 -24.68 4.96 -0.64
CA LYS A 310 -24.71 6.31 -0.06
C LYS A 310 -24.55 7.36 -1.15
#